data_AF-A0A931QYX5-F1
#
_entry.id   AF-A0A931QYX5-F1
#
_cell.length_a   1.000
_cell.length_b   1.000
_cell.length_c   1.000
_cell.angle_alpha   90.00
_cell.angle_beta   90.00
_cell.angle_gamma   90.00
#
_symmetry.space_group_name_H-M   'P 1'
#
loop_
_entity.id
_entity.type
_entity.pdbx_description
1 polymer ?
#
loop_
_entity_poly.entity_id
_entity_poly.type
_entity_poly.pdbx_seq_one_letter_code
_entity_poly.pdbx_strand_id
1 'polypeptide(L)'
;MDMRKRRLAVMVFVLFCALAGTRPAAAQGLEWVKANYTKHEYTIPMRDGVRLFTAVYIPKDRSERYPILLLRTPYSVAPYGPDQYREGLSPAELLGKEKYIFVYQDVRGRWMSEGQFE
;
A
#
# COMPACT_ATOMS: atom_id res chain seq x y z
N MET A 1 5.69 30.41 43.77
CA MET A 1 4.92 29.95 42.60
C MET A 1 3.99 28.84 43.08
N ASP A 2 2.68 29.10 43.06
CA ASP A 2 1.64 28.31 43.74
C ASP A 2 1.61 26.84 43.30
N MET A 3 1.63 25.91 44.27
CA MET A 3 1.75 24.46 44.07
C MET A 3 0.56 23.89 43.28
N ARG A 4 -0.60 24.55 43.34
CA ARG A 4 -1.78 24.21 42.51
C ARG A 4 -1.54 24.50 41.02
N LYS A 5 -0.83 25.58 40.69
CA LYS A 5 -0.51 25.96 39.31
C LYS A 5 0.49 25.00 38.67
N ARG A 6 1.43 24.45 39.47
CA ARG A 6 2.37 23.40 39.01
C ARG A 6 1.67 22.08 38.73
N ARG A 7 0.72 21.65 39.56
CA ARG A 7 -0.07 20.42 39.34
C ARG A 7 -0.96 20.54 38.09
N LEU A 8 -1.58 21.70 37.89
CA LEU A 8 -2.39 21.97 36.69
C LEU A 8 -1.53 21.97 35.42
N ALA A 9 -0.34 22.59 35.45
CA ALA A 9 0.57 22.61 34.31
C ALA A 9 1.08 21.21 33.92
N VAL A 10 1.39 20.36 34.91
CA VAL A 10 1.79 18.96 34.65
C VAL A 10 0.64 18.15 34.06
N MET A 11 -0.58 18.32 34.57
CA MET A 11 -1.75 17.61 34.05
C MET A 11 -2.11 18.03 32.62
N VAL A 12 -1.99 19.31 32.28
CA VAL A 12 -2.17 19.82 30.91
C VAL A 12 -1.07 19.30 29.98
N PHE A 13 0.18 19.23 30.45
CA PHE A 13 1.30 18.70 29.66
C PHE A 13 1.14 17.19 29.37
N VAL A 14 0.70 16.41 30.36
CA VAL A 14 0.40 14.97 30.17
C VAL A 14 -0.76 14.76 29.20
N LEU A 15 -1.81 15.59 29.28
CA LEU A 15 -2.94 15.52 28.35
C LEU A 15 -2.53 15.90 26.91
N PHE A 16 -1.64 16.88 26.75
CA PHE A 16 -1.09 17.27 25.45
C PHE A 16 -0.22 16.17 24.82
N CYS A 17 0.62 15.51 25.62
CA CYS A 17 1.41 14.36 25.15
C CYS A 17 0.55 13.14 24.78
N ALA A 18 -0.56 12.91 25.50
CA ALA A 18 -1.49 11.83 25.19
C ALA A 18 -2.24 12.04 23.86
N LEU A 19 -2.53 13.31 23.49
CA LEU A 19 -3.17 13.67 22.23
C LEU A 19 -2.22 13.70 21.02
N ALA A 20 -0.90 13.85 21.25
CA ALA A 20 0.10 13.91 20.18
C ALA A 20 0.57 12.52 19.69
N GLY A 21 0.23 11.44 20.41
CA GLY A 21 0.82 10.11 20.20
C GLY A 21 0.18 9.25 19.09
N THR A 22 -1.02 9.56 18.61
CA THR A 22 -1.69 8.75 17.59
C THR A 22 -1.45 9.33 16.19
N ARG A 23 -0.30 9.01 15.59
CA ARG A 23 -0.17 9.15 14.13
C ARG A 23 -1.00 8.03 13.50
N PRO A 24 -2.07 8.34 12.75
CA PRO A 24 -2.71 7.30 11.95
C PRO A 24 -1.64 6.70 11.03
N ALA A 25 -1.71 5.39 10.78
CA ALA A 25 -0.93 4.76 9.72
C ALA A 25 -1.41 5.36 8.39
N ALA A 26 -0.84 6.50 8.02
CA ALA A 26 -1.19 7.19 6.79
C ALA A 26 -0.58 6.38 5.64
N ALA A 27 -1.40 6.12 4.60
CA ALA A 27 -0.89 5.59 3.34
C ALA A 27 0.24 6.50 2.81
N GLN A 28 1.17 5.95 2.02
CA GLN A 28 2.31 6.71 1.48
C GLN A 28 1.87 7.98 0.72
N GLY A 29 0.67 7.96 0.16
CA GLY A 29 0.07 9.04 -0.61
C GLY A 29 0.25 8.83 -2.10
N LEU A 30 -0.77 9.16 -2.89
CA LEU A 30 -0.80 8.94 -4.34
C LEU A 30 0.41 9.54 -5.07
N GLU A 31 0.76 10.78 -4.74
CA GLU A 31 1.87 11.49 -5.37
C GLU A 31 3.22 10.87 -5.03
N TRP A 32 3.39 10.39 -3.79
CA TRP A 32 4.61 9.68 -3.41
C TRP A 32 4.74 8.37 -4.19
N VAL A 33 3.65 7.61 -4.33
CA VAL A 33 3.67 6.35 -5.10
C VAL A 33 4.04 6.64 -6.56
N LYS A 34 3.38 7.61 -7.20
CA LYS A 34 3.68 8.02 -8.59
C LYS A 34 5.11 8.52 -8.75
N ALA A 35 5.67 9.21 -7.76
CA ALA A 35 7.04 9.70 -7.80
C ALA A 35 8.06 8.55 -7.76
N ASN A 36 7.82 7.52 -6.94
CA ASN A 36 8.80 6.48 -6.63
C ASN A 36 8.61 5.17 -7.39
N TYR A 37 7.42 4.89 -7.90
CA TYR A 37 7.07 3.63 -8.56
C TYR A 37 6.52 3.84 -9.97
N THR A 38 6.69 2.82 -10.81
CA THR A 38 6.03 2.71 -12.11
C THR A 38 5.04 1.55 -12.05
N LYS A 39 3.80 1.78 -12.47
CA LYS A 39 2.77 0.75 -12.56
C LYS A 39 2.78 0.08 -13.94
N HIS A 40 2.62 -1.23 -13.95
CA HIS A 40 2.37 -2.04 -15.12
C HIS A 40 1.17 -2.96 -14.88
N GLU A 41 0.45 -3.30 -15.94
CA GLU A 41 -0.66 -4.24 -15.90
C GLU A 41 -0.40 -5.37 -16.88
N TYR A 42 -0.63 -6.59 -16.42
CA TYR A 42 -0.39 -7.81 -17.18
C TYR A 42 -1.58 -8.75 -17.09
N THR A 43 -1.71 -9.57 -18.13
CA THR A 43 -2.72 -10.62 -18.23
C THR A 43 -1.97 -11.96 -18.29
N ILE A 44 -1.82 -12.62 -17.14
CA ILE A 44 -0.90 -13.76 -16.97
C ILE A 44 -1.63 -15.06 -17.31
N PRO A 45 -1.19 -15.83 -18.33
CA PRO A 45 -1.81 -17.11 -18.67
C PRO A 45 -1.49 -18.19 -17.63
N MET A 46 -2.51 -18.91 -17.20
CA MET A 46 -2.40 -20.06 -16.29
C MET A 46 -2.26 -21.38 -17.08
N ARG A 47 -2.00 -22.48 -16.37
CA ARG A 47 -1.82 -23.83 -16.96
C ARG A 47 -2.98 -24.31 -17.83
N ASP A 48 -4.19 -23.80 -17.56
CA ASP A 48 -5.44 -24.15 -18.23
C ASP A 48 -5.86 -23.09 -19.27
N GLY A 49 -4.96 -22.15 -19.61
CA GLY A 49 -5.18 -21.12 -20.63
C GLY A 49 -5.95 -19.89 -20.13
N VAL A 50 -6.59 -19.96 -18.97
CA VAL A 50 -7.27 -18.80 -18.35
C VAL A 50 -6.24 -17.75 -17.96
N ARG A 51 -6.57 -16.48 -18.19
CA ARG A 51 -5.66 -15.37 -17.92
C ARG A 51 -6.08 -14.55 -16.71
N LEU A 52 -5.12 -14.30 -15.81
CA LEU A 52 -5.35 -13.53 -14.59
C LEU A 52 -4.77 -12.11 -14.70
N PHE A 53 -5.59 -11.12 -14.39
CA PHE A 53 -5.17 -9.73 -14.33
C PHE A 53 -4.23 -9.51 -13.15
N THR A 54 -3.10 -8.83 -13.40
CA THR A 54 -2.05 -8.58 -12.43
C THR A 54 -1.49 -7.16 -12.59
N ALA A 55 -1.64 -6.33 -11.57
CA ALA A 55 -1.01 -5.01 -11.46
C ALA A 55 0.32 -5.11 -10.70
N VAL A 56 1.38 -4.55 -11.27
CA VAL A 56 2.74 -4.60 -10.73
C VAL A 56 3.26 -3.17 -10.54
N TYR A 57 3.74 -2.87 -9.34
CA TYR A 57 4.41 -1.61 -9.02
C TYR A 57 5.90 -1.89 -8.82
N ILE A 58 6.71 -1.38 -9.73
CA ILE A 58 8.18 -1.54 -9.72
C ILE A 58 8.79 -0.24 -9.24
N PRO A 59 9.73 -0.25 -8.27
CA PRO A 59 10.43 0.97 -7.88
C PRO A 59 11.19 1.53 -9.09
N LYS A 60 11.20 2.85 -9.24
CA LYS A 60 11.97 3.51 -10.30
C LYS A 60 13.47 3.40 -10.09
N ASP A 61 13.88 3.18 -8.84
CA ASP A 61 15.25 2.81 -8.51
C ASP A 61 15.59 1.43 -9.11
N ARG A 62 16.72 1.36 -9.80
CA ARG A 62 17.23 0.13 -10.43
C ARG A 62 18.65 -0.22 -9.98
N SER A 63 19.08 0.30 -8.83
CA SER A 63 20.46 0.14 -8.33
C SER A 63 20.74 -1.29 -7.85
N GLU A 64 19.72 -2.02 -7.43
CA GLU A 64 19.82 -3.39 -6.95
C GLU A 64 18.57 -4.22 -7.32
N ARG A 65 18.58 -5.50 -6.97
CA ARG A 65 17.42 -6.38 -7.13
C ARG A 65 16.54 -6.27 -5.90
N TYR A 66 15.28 -5.89 -6.11
CA TYR A 66 14.31 -5.77 -5.04
C TYR A 66 13.42 -7.03 -4.89
N PRO A 67 13.03 -7.39 -3.67
CA PRO A 67 12.12 -8.50 -3.42
C PRO A 67 10.71 -8.21 -3.93
N ILE A 68 9.96 -9.28 -4.24
CA ILE A 68 8.56 -9.21 -4.69
C ILE A 68 7.64 -9.57 -3.52
N LEU A 69 6.62 -8.74 -3.30
CA LEU A 69 5.47 -9.05 -2.45
C LEU A 69 4.22 -9.26 -3.31
N LEU A 70 3.73 -10.50 -3.33
CA LEU A 70 2.54 -10.90 -4.10
C LEU A 70 1.31 -11.00 -3.19
N LEU A 71 0.25 -10.28 -3.56
CA LEU A 71 -1.09 -10.43 -3.00
C LEU A 71 -2.05 -10.90 -4.10
N ARG A 72 -2.73 -12.02 -3.85
CA ARG A 72 -3.84 -12.52 -4.67
C ARG A 72 -5.12 -12.35 -3.88
N THR A 73 -6.14 -11.72 -4.46
CA THR A 73 -7.37 -11.38 -3.73
C THR A 73 -8.64 -11.53 -4.58
N PRO A 74 -9.78 -11.97 -4.01
CA PRO A 74 -11.09 -11.92 -4.66
C PRO A 74 -11.77 -10.53 -4.55
N TYR A 75 -11.14 -9.59 -3.84
CA TYR A 75 -11.72 -8.30 -3.44
C TYR A 75 -11.22 -7.09 -4.24
N SER A 76 -10.95 -7.26 -5.53
CA SER A 76 -10.50 -6.22 -6.47
C SER A 76 -9.08 -5.74 -6.19
N VAL A 77 -8.29 -5.59 -7.25
CA VAL A 77 -6.99 -4.93 -7.19
C VAL A 77 -7.00 -3.52 -7.79
N ALA A 78 -8.19 -2.96 -7.99
CA ALA A 78 -8.40 -1.59 -8.42
C ALA A 78 -7.48 -0.58 -7.67
N PRO A 79 -7.08 0.51 -8.34
CA PRO A 79 -7.62 0.98 -9.61
C PRO A 79 -6.97 0.34 -10.85
N TYR A 80 -7.74 0.20 -11.93
CA TYR A 80 -7.32 -0.40 -13.21
C TYR A 80 -6.92 0.68 -14.23
N GLY A 81 -6.00 0.35 -15.13
CA GLY A 81 -5.36 1.25 -16.08
C GLY A 81 -3.92 1.63 -15.67
N PRO A 82 -2.99 1.75 -16.62
CA PRO A 82 -1.56 1.98 -16.33
C PRO A 82 -1.29 3.30 -15.60
N ASP A 83 -2.12 4.31 -15.82
CA ASP A 83 -1.99 5.64 -15.20
C ASP A 83 -2.80 5.80 -13.90
N GLN A 84 -3.49 4.74 -13.48
CA GLN A 84 -4.32 4.74 -12.26
C GLN A 84 -3.57 4.06 -11.12
N TYR A 85 -3.18 4.82 -10.10
CA TYR A 85 -2.33 4.36 -9.00
C TYR A 85 -3.09 4.23 -7.69
N ARG A 86 -2.69 3.26 -6.85
CA ARG A 86 -3.15 3.17 -5.46
C ARG A 86 -2.52 4.31 -4.63
N GLU A 87 -3.29 4.84 -3.68
CA GLU A 87 -2.76 5.81 -2.70
C GLU A 87 -1.74 5.20 -1.74
N GLY A 88 -1.79 3.88 -1.54
CA GLY A 88 -0.82 3.15 -0.75
C GLY A 88 -0.61 1.73 -1.26
N LEU A 89 0.66 1.31 -1.26
CA LEU A 89 1.08 -0.01 -1.74
C LEU A 89 1.15 -1.06 -0.62
N SER A 90 1.12 -0.65 0.63
CA SER A 90 1.08 -1.58 1.74
C SER A 90 0.57 -0.89 2.99
N PRO A 91 -0.17 -1.60 3.88
CA PRO A 91 -0.43 -1.11 5.23
C PRO A 91 0.84 -0.80 6.00
N ALA A 92 1.94 -1.51 5.70
CA ALA A 92 3.25 -1.25 6.27
C ALA A 92 4.04 -0.29 5.37
N GLU A 93 4.09 0.98 5.77
CA GLU A 93 4.77 2.04 5.02
C GLU A 93 6.23 1.71 4.70
N LEU A 94 6.89 1.01 5.64
CA LEU A 94 8.29 0.59 5.56
C LEU A 94 8.60 -0.23 4.30
N LEU A 95 7.69 -1.11 3.87
CA LEU A 95 7.93 -1.97 2.70
C LEU A 95 8.06 -1.16 1.41
N GLY A 96 7.34 -0.03 1.30
CA GLY A 96 7.50 0.90 0.19
C GLY A 96 8.82 1.65 0.26
N LYS A 97 9.26 2.04 1.47
CA LYS A 97 10.56 2.70 1.69
C LYS A 97 11.75 1.77 1.44
N GLU A 98 11.59 0.48 1.73
CA GLU A 98 12.54 -0.59 1.40
C GLU A 98 12.42 -1.07 -0.07
N LYS A 99 11.61 -0.38 -0.88
CA LYS A 99 11.55 -0.54 -2.34
C LYS A 99 11.11 -1.93 -2.80
N TYR A 100 10.25 -2.62 -2.04
CA TYR A 100 9.64 -3.87 -2.51
C TYR A 100 8.89 -3.66 -3.84
N ILE A 101 8.90 -4.66 -4.70
CA ILE A 101 8.03 -4.74 -5.88
C ILE A 101 6.68 -5.27 -5.41
N PHE A 102 5.61 -4.52 -5.63
CA PHE A 102 4.27 -4.93 -5.22
C PHE A 102 3.51 -5.52 -6.39
N VAL A 103 2.99 -6.73 -6.21
CA VAL A 103 2.20 -7.44 -7.22
C VAL A 103 0.81 -7.71 -6.64
N TYR A 104 -0.21 -7.17 -7.30
CA TYR A 104 -1.60 -7.43 -6.96
C TYR A 104 -2.27 -8.17 -8.09
N GLN A 105 -2.87 -9.30 -7.79
CA GLN A 105 -3.56 -10.11 -8.78
C GLN A 105 -5.00 -10.37 -8.35
N ASP A 106 -5.93 -10.13 -9.28
CA ASP A 106 -7.29 -10.60 -9.14
C ASP A 106 -7.30 -12.12 -9.30
N VAL A 107 -7.90 -12.83 -8.36
CA VAL A 107 -8.04 -14.29 -8.49
C VAL A 107 -8.97 -14.65 -9.65
N ARG A 108 -8.92 -15.92 -10.06
CA ARG A 108 -9.75 -16.48 -11.13
C ARG A 108 -11.23 -16.16 -10.95
N GLY A 109 -11.90 -15.82 -12.04
CA GLY A 109 -13.34 -15.52 -12.07
C GLY A 109 -13.75 -14.27 -11.30
N ARG A 110 -12.80 -13.41 -10.94
CA ARG A 110 -13.05 -12.15 -10.23
C ARG A 110 -12.50 -10.97 -11.02
N TRP A 111 -13.31 -9.92 -11.10
CA TRP A 111 -12.94 -8.62 -11.66
C TRP A 111 -12.34 -8.72 -13.07
N MET A 112 -11.10 -8.28 -13.27
CA MET A 112 -10.44 -8.28 -14.57
C MET A 112 -9.82 -9.64 -14.94
N SER A 113 -9.89 -10.64 -14.06
CA SER A 113 -9.43 -12.00 -14.31
C SER A 113 -10.50 -12.87 -14.94
N GLU A 114 -10.07 -13.70 -15.89
CA GLU A 114 -10.93 -14.67 -16.58
C GLU A 114 -11.25 -15.90 -15.69
N GLY A 115 -12.13 -16.77 -16.20
CA GLY A 115 -12.52 -18.03 -15.57
C GLY A 115 -13.78 -17.91 -14.72
N GLN A 116 -14.04 -18.93 -13.89
CA GLN A 116 -15.16 -18.99 -12.96
C GLN A 116 -14.64 -18.95 -11.52
N PHE A 117 -15.40 -18.32 -10.63
CA PHE A 117 -15.10 -18.25 -9.19
C PHE A 117 -15.83 -19.38 -8.46
N GLU A 118 -15.11 -20.08 -7.59
CA GLU A 118 -15.57 -21.25 -6.83
C GLU A 118 -15.25 -21.09 -5.35
#